data_AF-A0A8S9LX67-F1
#
_entry.id   AF-A0A8S9LX67-F1
#
_cell.length_a   1.000
_cell.length_b   1.000
_cell.length_c   1.000
_cell.angle_alpha   90.00
_cell.angle_beta   90.00
_cell.angle_gamma   90.00
#
_symmetry.space_group_name_H-M   'P 1'
#
loop_
_entity.id
_entity.type
_entity.pdbx_description
1 polymer ?
#
loop_
_entity_poly.entity_id
_entity_poly.type
_entity_poly.pdbx_seq_one_letter_code
_entity_poly.pdbx_strand_id
1 'polypeptide(L)'
;MDREKLESLPPLPDSLWALDAENGESLERLGSSFRNPDINLSFLNYFKLNQEEKDLIIQTPSNEYAVFPGGEMPQCFTYRSSGSSLTVKLNQKPLGTSTKFKACIVCAGEDEKGFTEWERASVCCSITTSVGIALSSCLNTIEQFLPGHLYTFEFEVETDEVTSTELVFEFEVD
;
A
#
# COMPACT_ATOMS: atom_id res chain seq x y z
N MET A 1 -25.77 20.16 13.62
CA MET A 1 -26.14 18.94 12.90
C MET A 1 -25.48 17.81 13.63
N ASP A 2 -26.26 16.96 14.28
CA ASP A 2 -25.77 15.72 14.86
C ASP A 2 -25.17 14.88 13.73
N ARG A 3 -23.84 14.70 13.76
CA ARG A 3 -23.12 13.85 12.80
C ARG A 3 -23.48 12.41 13.16
N GLU A 4 -24.24 11.75 12.29
CA GLU A 4 -24.58 10.34 12.48
C GLU A 4 -23.30 9.52 12.62
N LYS A 5 -23.22 8.75 13.71
CA LYS A 5 -22.16 7.78 13.97
C LYS A 5 -22.27 6.66 12.92
N LEU A 6 -21.46 6.73 11.86
CA LEU A 6 -21.45 5.71 10.82
C LEU A 6 -20.60 4.53 11.28
N GLU A 7 -21.24 3.40 11.59
CA GLU A 7 -20.55 2.16 11.98
C GLU A 7 -20.17 1.30 10.75
N SER A 8 -20.90 1.47 9.64
CA SER A 8 -20.64 0.80 8.36
C SER A 8 -20.90 1.68 7.15
N LEU A 9 -20.10 1.54 6.08
CA LEU A 9 -20.34 2.30 4.84
C LEU A 9 -21.59 1.78 4.11
N PRO A 10 -22.33 2.64 3.40
CA PRO A 10 -23.34 2.19 2.46
C PRO A 10 -22.69 1.46 1.27
N PRO A 11 -23.46 0.68 0.49
CA PRO A 11 -22.97 0.06 -0.74
C PRO A 11 -22.35 1.11 -1.68
N LEU A 12 -21.10 0.88 -2.07
CA LEU A 12 -20.35 1.76 -2.96
C LEU A 12 -20.43 1.27 -4.41
N PRO A 13 -20.40 2.18 -5.40
CA PRO A 13 -20.43 1.78 -6.80
C PRO A 13 -19.12 1.09 -7.22
N ASP A 14 -19.23 0.08 -8.08
CA ASP A 14 -18.07 -0.63 -8.64
C ASP A 14 -17.11 0.28 -9.43
N SER A 15 -17.60 1.45 -9.89
CA SER A 15 -16.82 2.45 -10.64
C SER A 15 -16.14 3.50 -9.75
N LEU A 16 -16.10 3.32 -8.43
CA LEU A 16 -15.49 4.28 -7.52
C LEU A 16 -13.97 4.34 -7.76
N TRP A 17 -13.45 5.54 -7.98
CA TRP A 17 -12.03 5.79 -8.29
C TRP A 17 -11.24 6.28 -7.07
N ALA A 18 -11.91 6.92 -6.10
CA ALA A 18 -11.31 7.33 -4.85
C ALA A 18 -12.35 7.31 -3.73
N LEU A 19 -11.93 6.86 -2.56
CA LEU A 19 -12.63 7.00 -1.30
C LEU A 19 -11.69 7.67 -0.31
N ASP A 20 -11.90 8.95 -0.06
CA ASP A 20 -11.22 9.67 1.00
C ASP A 20 -12.16 9.87 2.18
N ALA A 21 -11.70 9.39 3.33
CA ALA A 21 -12.51 9.23 4.49
C ALA A 21 -11.77 9.88 5.67
N GLU A 22 -12.12 11.12 5.97
CA GLU A 22 -11.41 11.93 6.98
C GLU A 22 -12.06 11.87 8.38
N ASN A 23 -13.33 11.46 8.52
CA ASN A 23 -14.05 11.49 9.82
C ASN A 23 -14.62 10.11 10.21
N GLY A 24 -13.75 9.10 10.24
CA GLY A 24 -14.08 7.69 10.43
C GLY A 24 -14.00 7.13 11.84
N GLU A 25 -13.89 7.97 12.88
CA GLU A 25 -13.57 7.52 14.25
C GLU A 25 -14.51 6.45 14.83
N SER A 26 -15.68 6.26 14.22
CA SER A 26 -16.70 5.29 14.63
C SER A 26 -16.95 4.16 13.63
N LEU A 27 -16.32 4.18 12.45
CA LEU A 27 -16.52 3.14 11.46
C LEU A 27 -15.72 1.90 11.85
N GLU A 28 -16.41 0.77 11.94
CA GLU A 28 -15.82 -0.53 12.28
C GLU A 28 -15.83 -1.49 11.09
N ARG A 29 -16.68 -1.22 10.07
CA ARG A 29 -16.92 -2.10 8.92
C ARG A 29 -17.02 -1.33 7.61
N LEU A 30 -16.33 -1.75 6.55
CA LEU A 30 -16.48 -1.14 5.22
C LEU A 30 -17.72 -1.71 4.51
N GLY A 31 -18.10 -2.95 4.80
CA GLY A 31 -19.35 -3.55 4.31
C GLY A 31 -19.45 -3.70 2.78
N SER A 32 -18.37 -3.41 2.04
CA SER A 32 -18.28 -3.42 0.59
C SER A 32 -16.90 -3.86 0.14
N SER A 33 -16.83 -4.73 -0.88
CA SER A 33 -15.59 -5.05 -1.59
C SER A 33 -15.33 -4.00 -2.68
N PHE A 34 -14.10 -3.52 -2.82
CA PHE A 34 -13.73 -2.62 -3.90
C PHE A 34 -13.25 -3.43 -5.12
N ARG A 35 -13.90 -3.21 -6.27
CA ARG A 35 -13.61 -3.96 -7.50
C ARG A 35 -12.79 -3.20 -8.53
N ASN A 36 -12.74 -1.88 -8.42
CA ASN A 36 -11.93 -1.07 -9.30
C ASN A 36 -10.45 -1.23 -8.90
N PRO A 37 -9.57 -1.77 -9.78
CA PRO A 37 -8.16 -1.94 -9.47
C PRO A 37 -7.41 -0.61 -9.36
N ASP A 38 -7.96 0.46 -9.93
CA ASP A 38 -7.36 1.79 -9.94
C ASP A 38 -7.94 2.68 -8.82
N ILE A 39 -8.50 2.08 -7.77
CA ILE A 39 -9.10 2.82 -6.66
C ILE A 39 -8.03 3.34 -5.69
N ASN A 40 -8.20 4.60 -5.28
CA ASN A 40 -7.52 5.19 -4.14
C ASN A 40 -8.35 5.03 -2.86
N LEU A 41 -7.77 4.44 -1.83
CA LEU A 41 -8.43 4.22 -0.55
C LEU A 41 -7.69 4.95 0.57
N SER A 42 -8.29 6.00 1.12
CA SER A 42 -7.75 6.76 2.25
C SER A 42 -8.64 6.60 3.48
N PHE A 43 -8.13 5.85 4.46
CA PHE A 43 -8.78 5.57 5.74
C PHE A 43 -7.97 6.09 6.93
N LEU A 44 -7.35 7.27 6.81
CA LEU A 44 -6.41 7.82 7.81
C LEU A 44 -6.98 7.83 9.24
N ASN A 45 -8.24 8.22 9.43
CA ASN A 45 -8.83 8.36 10.78
C ASN A 45 -9.65 7.15 11.25
N TYR A 46 -9.44 5.98 10.65
CA TYR A 46 -10.27 4.78 10.85
C TYR A 46 -9.66 3.78 11.84
N PHE A 47 -9.35 4.24 13.06
CA PHE A 47 -8.64 3.45 14.07
C PHE A 47 -9.42 2.25 14.63
N LYS A 48 -10.76 2.23 14.45
CA LYS A 48 -11.64 1.15 14.91
C LYS A 48 -11.93 0.09 13.85
N LEU A 49 -11.29 0.15 12.68
CA LEU A 49 -11.39 -0.92 11.69
C LEU A 49 -10.94 -2.24 12.33
N ASN A 50 -11.82 -3.22 12.24
CA ASN A 50 -11.50 -4.56 12.69
C ASN A 50 -10.48 -5.23 11.74
N GLN A 51 -9.88 -6.35 12.16
CA GLN A 51 -8.83 -7.00 11.37
C GLN A 51 -9.33 -7.51 10.01
N GLU A 52 -10.58 -7.96 9.91
CA GLU A 52 -11.17 -8.44 8.66
C GLU A 52 -11.25 -7.33 7.61
N GLU A 53 -11.58 -6.10 8.01
CA GLU A 53 -11.61 -4.96 7.10
C GLU A 53 -10.21 -4.51 6.68
N LYS A 54 -9.23 -4.59 7.59
CA LYS A 54 -7.82 -4.33 7.23
C LYS A 54 -7.34 -5.35 6.21
N ASP A 55 -7.67 -6.63 6.42
CA ASP A 55 -7.35 -7.70 5.49
C ASP A 55 -8.06 -7.51 4.14
N LEU A 56 -9.30 -7.02 4.13
CA LEU A 56 -10.04 -6.64 2.92
C LEU A 56 -9.33 -5.52 2.15
N ILE A 57 -8.88 -4.46 2.83
CA ILE A 57 -8.11 -3.38 2.21
C ILE A 57 -6.82 -3.94 1.60
N ILE A 58 -6.10 -4.78 2.33
CA ILE A 58 -4.86 -5.42 1.85
C ILE A 58 -5.12 -6.36 0.66
N GLN A 59 -6.28 -7.00 0.57
CA GLN A 59 -6.63 -7.88 -0.55
C GLN A 59 -7.22 -7.13 -1.75
N THR A 60 -7.66 -5.89 -1.55
CA THR A 60 -8.22 -5.05 -2.61
C THR A 60 -7.15 -4.74 -3.66
N PRO A 61 -7.37 -5.04 -4.94
CA PRO A 61 -6.46 -4.60 -6.00
C PRO A 61 -6.39 -3.08 -6.01
N SER A 62 -5.19 -2.52 -5.80
CA SER A 62 -4.98 -1.08 -5.72
C SER A 62 -3.66 -0.74 -6.42
N ASN A 63 -3.75 -0.44 -7.71
CA ASN A 63 -2.62 -0.01 -8.55
C ASN A 63 -2.05 1.33 -8.10
N GLU A 64 -2.89 2.19 -7.51
CA GLU A 64 -2.48 3.45 -6.91
C GLU A 64 -2.05 3.21 -5.45
N TYR A 65 -2.89 3.53 -4.46
CA TYR A 65 -2.59 3.23 -3.07
C TYR A 65 -3.82 2.98 -2.20
N ALA A 66 -3.60 2.28 -1.09
CA ALA A 66 -4.49 2.28 0.05
C ALA A 66 -3.72 2.64 1.33
N VAL A 67 -4.32 3.45 2.19
CA VAL A 67 -3.78 3.83 3.50
C VAL A 67 -4.79 3.60 4.61
N PHE A 68 -4.33 2.99 5.71
CA PHE A 68 -5.16 2.73 6.88
C PHE A 68 -4.30 2.55 8.16
N PRO A 69 -4.86 2.78 9.36
CA PRO A 69 -4.18 2.53 10.63
C PRO A 69 -3.86 1.05 10.82
N GLY A 70 -2.59 0.71 10.99
CA GLY A 70 -2.16 -0.68 11.16
C GLY A 70 -1.24 -0.92 12.34
N GLY A 71 -0.41 0.05 12.72
CA GLY A 71 0.59 -0.05 13.78
C GLY A 71 1.73 -1.03 13.46
N GLU A 72 1.39 -2.28 13.12
CA GLU A 72 2.33 -3.35 12.80
C GLU A 72 2.15 -3.85 11.36
N MET A 73 3.23 -4.39 10.79
CA MET A 73 3.23 -4.96 9.44
C MET A 73 2.35 -6.23 9.38
N PRO A 74 1.36 -6.31 8.48
CA PRO A 74 0.47 -7.47 8.37
C PRO A 74 1.21 -8.77 8.03
N GLN A 75 0.72 -9.90 8.55
CA GLN A 75 1.43 -11.18 8.43
C GLN A 75 1.49 -11.75 7.00
N CYS A 76 0.56 -11.33 6.14
CA CYS A 76 0.49 -11.74 4.74
C CYS A 76 1.69 -11.24 3.90
N PHE A 77 2.42 -10.23 4.35
CA PHE A 77 3.66 -9.79 3.70
C PHE A 77 4.83 -10.69 4.13
N THR A 78 5.26 -11.57 3.23
CA THR A 78 6.26 -12.61 3.51
C THR A 78 7.71 -12.11 3.47
N TYR A 79 7.97 -11.07 2.68
CA TYR A 79 9.28 -10.42 2.60
C TYR A 79 9.22 -9.10 3.38
N ARG A 80 10.11 -8.94 4.37
CA ARG A 80 10.15 -7.77 5.24
C ARG A 80 11.57 -7.31 5.43
N SER A 81 11.75 -6.00 5.51
CA SER A 81 13.02 -5.34 5.79
C SER A 81 12.72 -4.04 6.53
N SER A 82 13.72 -3.51 7.21
CA SER A 82 13.69 -2.15 7.76
C SER A 82 14.64 -1.29 6.92
N GLY A 83 14.24 -0.06 6.62
CA GLY A 83 14.97 0.85 5.73
C GLY A 83 14.34 0.93 4.34
N SER A 84 15.10 1.44 3.38
CA SER A 84 14.62 1.77 2.03
C SER A 84 14.73 0.63 1.02
N SER A 85 15.20 -0.57 1.40
CA SER A 85 15.38 -1.65 0.42
C SER A 85 14.99 -3.03 0.94
N LEU A 86 14.49 -3.86 0.02
CA LEU A 86 14.06 -5.23 0.25
C LEU A 86 14.52 -6.14 -0.90
N THR A 87 15.19 -7.24 -0.56
CA THR A 87 15.54 -8.28 -1.54
C THR A 87 14.52 -9.41 -1.49
N VAL A 88 13.91 -9.72 -2.64
CA VAL A 88 12.94 -10.81 -2.81
C VAL A 88 13.59 -11.94 -3.59
N LYS A 89 13.56 -13.15 -3.03
CA LYS A 89 14.00 -14.37 -3.71
C LYS A 89 12.80 -15.03 -4.38
N LEU A 90 12.90 -15.26 -5.68
CA LEU A 90 11.83 -15.84 -6.46
C LEU A 90 11.86 -17.37 -6.36
N ASN A 91 10.72 -17.96 -5.99
CA ASN A 91 10.60 -19.42 -5.83
C ASN A 91 10.34 -20.16 -7.15
N GLN A 92 9.99 -19.45 -8.23
CA GLN A 92 9.69 -20.02 -9.54
C GLN A 92 10.57 -19.37 -10.62
N LYS A 93 10.99 -20.20 -11.60
CA LYS A 93 11.70 -19.75 -12.80
C LYS A 93 10.99 -20.27 -14.05
N PRO A 94 10.92 -19.46 -15.12
CA PRO A 94 11.15 -18.01 -15.16
C PRO A 94 10.01 -17.23 -14.47
N LEU A 95 10.21 -15.94 -14.18
CA LEU A 95 9.05 -15.06 -13.98
C LEU A 95 8.19 -15.16 -15.26
N GLY A 96 6.87 -15.27 -15.10
CA GLY A 96 5.98 -15.16 -16.25
C GLY A 96 6.17 -13.79 -16.93
N THR A 97 5.61 -13.63 -18.13
CA THR A 97 5.67 -12.38 -18.91
C THR A 97 5.29 -11.15 -18.09
N SER A 98 4.39 -11.33 -17.11
CA SER A 98 4.05 -10.34 -16.10
C SER A 98 3.98 -11.00 -14.72
N THR A 99 4.50 -10.29 -13.71
CA THR A 99 4.33 -10.65 -12.29
C THR A 99 3.96 -9.43 -11.47
N LYS A 100 2.86 -9.51 -10.74
CA LYS A 100 2.43 -8.46 -9.81
C LYS A 100 2.95 -8.71 -8.40
N PHE A 101 3.38 -7.65 -7.77
CA PHE A 101 3.80 -7.64 -6.37
C PHE A 101 2.94 -6.62 -5.62
N LYS A 102 2.65 -6.94 -4.36
CA LYS A 102 2.02 -6.03 -3.43
C LYS A 102 3.03 -5.64 -2.37
N ALA A 103 3.32 -4.35 -2.27
CA ALA A 103 4.17 -3.81 -1.22
C ALA A 103 3.32 -3.20 -0.11
N CYS A 104 3.90 -3.18 1.08
CA CYS A 104 3.39 -2.43 2.21
C CYS A 104 4.56 -1.72 2.89
N ILE A 105 4.39 -0.43 3.15
CA ILE A 105 5.34 0.37 3.92
C ILE A 105 4.66 0.83 5.21
N VAL A 106 5.45 0.90 6.28
CA VAL A 106 5.06 1.44 7.57
C VAL A 106 6.05 2.51 7.99
N CYS A 107 5.53 3.61 8.49
CA CYS A 107 6.30 4.80 8.80
C CYS A 107 6.57 4.82 10.29
N ALA A 108 7.85 4.75 10.68
CA ALA A 108 8.22 4.64 12.09
C ALA A 108 7.99 5.94 12.88
N GLY A 109 7.81 7.09 12.22
CA GLY A 109 7.48 8.37 12.88
C GLY A 109 8.59 8.95 13.75
N GLU A 110 9.78 8.35 13.74
CA GLU A 110 10.94 8.76 14.52
C GLU A 110 12.09 9.12 13.57
N ASP A 111 11.87 10.14 12.76
CA ASP A 111 12.88 10.74 11.92
C ASP A 111 13.21 12.11 12.50
N GLU A 112 14.49 12.40 12.72
CA GLU A 112 15.01 13.73 13.11
C GLU A 112 14.57 14.87 12.15
N LYS A 113 13.99 14.52 10.98
CA LYS A 113 13.42 15.44 10.01
C LYS A 113 12.01 15.92 10.34
N GLY A 114 11.31 15.31 11.30
CA GLY A 114 10.02 15.76 11.79
C GLY A 114 9.05 16.08 10.66
N PHE A 115 8.72 15.10 9.82
CA PHE A 115 7.60 15.25 8.89
C PHE A 115 6.41 15.76 9.70
N THR A 116 6.03 17.01 9.46
CA THR A 116 4.82 17.53 10.06
C THR A 116 3.68 16.74 9.44
N GLU A 117 2.76 16.25 10.27
CA GLU A 117 1.47 15.73 9.81
C GLU A 117 0.98 16.63 8.65
N TRP A 118 0.66 16.04 7.49
CA TRP A 118 0.21 16.69 6.24
C TRP A 118 1.23 17.04 5.13
N GLU A 119 2.50 16.65 5.22
CA GLU A 119 3.36 16.74 4.03
C GLU A 119 3.00 15.65 3.01
N ARG A 120 2.63 16.08 1.79
CA ARG A 120 2.49 15.18 0.64
C ARG A 120 3.84 14.53 0.41
N ALA A 121 3.86 13.21 0.39
CA ALA A 121 5.04 12.43 0.11
C ALA A 121 4.85 11.67 -1.20
N SER A 122 5.91 11.52 -1.97
CA SER A 122 5.93 10.61 -3.10
C SER A 122 6.79 9.40 -2.74
N VAL A 123 6.27 8.21 -2.99
CA VAL A 123 7.03 6.96 -2.83
C VAL A 123 7.39 6.45 -4.21
N CYS A 124 8.66 6.55 -4.55
CA CYS A 124 9.22 5.91 -5.73
C CYS A 124 9.68 4.51 -5.34
N CYS A 125 9.22 3.49 -6.07
CA CYS A 125 9.75 2.14 -5.96
C CYS A 125 10.50 1.79 -7.25
N SER A 126 11.79 1.49 -7.12
CA SER A 126 12.62 0.99 -8.22
C SER A 126 12.87 -0.50 -8.03
N ILE A 127 12.83 -1.24 -9.15
CA ILE A 127 12.95 -2.70 -9.15
C ILE A 127 14.14 -3.05 -10.04
N THR A 128 15.15 -3.66 -9.43
CA THR A 128 16.35 -4.10 -10.11
C THR A 128 16.59 -5.59 -9.87
N THR A 129 17.38 -6.21 -10.75
CA THR A 129 17.97 -7.51 -10.46
C THR A 129 19.11 -7.37 -9.46
N SER A 130 19.53 -8.46 -8.81
CA SER A 130 20.69 -8.44 -7.89
C SER A 130 22.02 -8.01 -8.54
N VAL A 131 22.10 -7.97 -9.87
CA VAL A 131 23.26 -7.47 -10.62
C VAL A 131 23.10 -6.01 -11.09
N GLY A 132 22.02 -5.33 -10.68
CA GLY A 132 21.79 -3.90 -10.95
C GLY A 132 21.09 -3.58 -12.27
N ILE A 133 20.52 -4.57 -12.97
CA ILE A 133 19.70 -4.31 -14.17
C ILE A 133 18.32 -3.80 -13.73
N ALA A 134 17.93 -2.61 -14.16
CA ALA A 134 16.60 -2.06 -13.92
C ALA A 134 15.53 -2.82 -14.72
N LEU A 135 14.41 -3.13 -14.06
CA LEU A 135 13.29 -3.86 -14.63
C LEU A 135 12.04 -2.98 -14.74
N SER A 136 11.73 -2.25 -13.68
CA SER A 136 10.55 -1.38 -13.62
C SER A 136 10.75 -0.33 -12.52
N SER A 137 9.98 0.74 -12.60
CA SER A 137 9.89 1.78 -11.58
C SER A 137 8.46 2.30 -11.52
N CYS A 138 7.93 2.50 -10.32
CA CYS A 138 6.63 3.15 -10.12
C CYS A 138 6.77 4.31 -9.14
N LEU A 139 5.97 5.35 -9.37
CA LEU A 139 5.87 6.51 -8.50
C LEU A 139 4.44 6.60 -8.01
N ASN A 140 4.25 6.45 -6.70
CA ASN A 140 2.96 6.60 -6.05
C ASN A 140 2.96 7.89 -5.23
N THR A 141 2.02 8.78 -5.53
CA THR A 141 1.82 9.99 -4.73
C THR A 141 0.92 9.67 -3.55
N ILE A 142 1.45 9.86 -2.35
CA ILE A 142 0.72 9.69 -1.09
C ILE A 142 0.34 11.07 -0.60
N GLU A 143 -0.97 11.30 -0.45
CA GLU A 143 -1.45 12.62 -0.07
C GLU A 143 -1.06 13.00 1.37
N GLN A 144 -0.98 12.02 2.27
CA GLN A 144 -0.66 12.24 3.68
C GLN A 144 0.15 11.07 4.26
N PHE A 145 1.36 11.36 4.76
CA PHE A 145 2.21 10.41 5.47
C PHE A 145 2.01 10.54 6.98
N LEU A 146 1.52 9.49 7.63
CA LEU A 146 1.19 9.46 9.06
C LEU A 146 1.92 8.30 9.74
N PRO A 147 2.62 8.54 10.86
CA PRO A 147 3.22 7.49 11.67
C PRO A 147 2.22 6.39 12.05
N GLY A 148 2.67 5.14 12.04
CA GLY A 148 1.83 3.98 12.39
C GLY A 148 0.75 3.61 11.37
N HIS A 149 0.67 4.32 10.24
CA HIS A 149 -0.20 3.93 9.13
C HIS A 149 0.51 2.97 8.19
N LEU A 150 -0.28 2.08 7.59
CA LEU A 150 0.15 1.18 6.55
C LEU A 150 -0.25 1.77 5.21
N TYR A 151 0.70 1.80 4.29
CA TYR A 151 0.47 2.18 2.90
C TYR A 151 0.71 0.95 2.04
N THR A 152 -0.27 0.57 1.24
CA THR A 152 -0.17 -0.57 0.33
C THR A 152 -0.35 -0.12 -1.10
N PHE A 153 0.43 -0.71 -2.01
CA PHE A 153 0.39 -0.42 -3.44
C PHE A 153 0.80 -1.67 -4.22
N GLU A 154 0.26 -1.79 -5.43
CA GLU A 154 0.58 -2.89 -6.35
C GLU A 154 1.40 -2.37 -7.53
N PHE A 155 2.34 -3.19 -7.99
CA PHE A 155 3.08 -2.89 -9.20
C PHE A 155 3.38 -4.17 -9.97
N GLU A 156 3.54 -3.99 -11.28
CA GLU A 156 3.71 -5.05 -12.24
C GLU A 156 5.13 -5.00 -12.80
N VAL A 157 5.78 -6.16 -12.80
CA VAL A 157 7.08 -6.36 -13.41
C VAL A 157 6.84 -7.17 -14.68
N GLU A 158 6.96 -6.50 -15.82
CA GLU A 158 6.94 -7.12 -17.14
C GLU A 158 8.36 -7.50 -17.53
N THR A 159 8.58 -8.76 -17.90
CA THR A 159 9.92 -9.21 -18.30
C THR A 159 9.83 -10.22 -19.41
N ASP A 160 10.58 -9.99 -20.48
CA ASP A 160 10.67 -10.95 -21.59
C ASP A 160 11.46 -12.20 -21.15
N GLU A 161 12.53 -12.03 -20.35
CA GLU A 161 13.32 -13.12 -19.74
C GLU A 161 14.12 -12.64 -18.50
N VAL A 162 13.51 -12.53 -17.30
CA VAL A 162 14.34 -12.36 -16.09
C VAL A 162 14.97 -13.70 -15.70
N THR A 163 16.28 -13.79 -15.93
CA THR A 163 17.12 -14.93 -15.50
C THR A 163 17.51 -14.86 -14.01
N SER A 164 17.34 -13.69 -13.38
CA SER A 164 17.65 -13.45 -11.97
C SER A 164 16.68 -14.17 -11.04
N THR A 165 17.22 -14.82 -10.00
CA THR A 165 16.43 -15.37 -8.87
C THR A 165 16.08 -14.33 -7.83
N GLU A 166 16.71 -13.15 -7.89
CA GLU A 166 16.64 -12.15 -6.84
C GLU A 166 16.32 -10.80 -7.46
N LEU A 167 15.28 -10.18 -6.90
CA LEU A 167 14.87 -8.82 -7.20
C LEU A 167 15.17 -7.95 -5.99
N VAL A 168 15.69 -6.75 -6.25
CA VAL A 168 15.92 -5.73 -5.25
C VAL A 168 14.91 -4.63 -5.48
N PHE A 169 14.11 -4.38 -4.46
CA PHE A 169 13.18 -3.27 -4.36
C PHE A 169 13.86 -2.16 -3.57
N GLU A 170 13.84 -0.95 -4.11
CA GLU A 170 14.32 0.25 -3.44
C GLU A 170 13.20 1.27 -3.39
N PHE A 171 12.99 1.85 -2.21
CA PHE A 171 11.93 2.78 -1.88
C PHE A 171 12.55 4.12 -1.49
N GLU A 172 12.25 5.15 -2.26
CA GLU A 172 12.62 6.52 -1.97
C GLU A 172 11.36 7.31 -1.63
N VAL A 173 11.43 8.07 -0.53
CA VAL A 173 10.33 8.92 -0.06
C VAL A 173 10.79 10.36 -0.18
N ASP A 174 10.14 11.11 -1.06
CA ASP A 174 10.39 12.54 -1.35
C ASP A 174 9.26 13.43 -0.84
#